data_AF-F4WDM5-F1
#
_entry.id   AF-F4WDM5-F1
#
_cell.length_a   1.000
_cell.length_b   1.000
_cell.length_c   1.000
_cell.angle_alpha   90.00
_cell.angle_beta   90.00
_cell.angle_gamma   90.00
#
_symmetry.space_group_name_H-M   'P 1'
#
loop_
_entity.id
_entity.type
_entity.pdbx_description
1 polymer ?
#
loop_
_entity_poly.entity_id
_entity_poly.type
_entity_poly.pdbx_seq_one_letter_code
_entity_poly.pdbx_strand_id
1 'polypeptide(L)'
;MQMLKKAEWEVKLTEKTGTRKNEFARQLGHIRLEIYVLEEQWRLVKMCQMFLYCVSPVAWRTKYEAERGIISVDTPSIDLFNRYKTLDETVPLEKLIELFEQDITDAGPTVLYFEDPFDLIRIFRAMETQNLNALVYLESLAAPIADLIMTIAATEAQIKQEINEITSMINDLENFIIEAENRAVNLEEYANYLLRDVFRYLVCSEEVLYLRVFVEDAYESCIGPNDANLDSFSMMTWIEKLHEELNLQLDNLPREIVRACEREGFRQEMKIIKDAEDAAKKFELMHRLLEALKRVMELPVSKKRPLIRRSVPIIIKMKPPLRLSKPTDEELQYLTFFTDYCRVHDDFVTYRSKFPDDFDLTFKSKQDDIKNKTILNDTSSNQKEKEKEEEEE
;
A
#
# COMPACT_ATOMS: atom_id res chain seq x y z
N MET A 1 -18.76 56.78 -106.21
CA MET A 1 -18.59 58.13 -105.59
C MET A 1 -19.42 58.34 -104.31
N GLN A 2 -20.67 57.87 -104.19
CA GLN A 2 -21.46 58.06 -102.96
C GLN A 2 -21.02 57.20 -101.76
N MET A 3 -20.54 55.97 -102.00
CA MET A 3 -20.02 55.10 -100.94
C MET A 3 -18.75 55.66 -100.27
N LEU A 4 -17.86 56.29 -101.05
CA LEU A 4 -16.62 56.89 -100.53
C LEU A 4 -16.93 58.08 -99.61
N LYS A 5 -17.88 58.95 -100.00
CA LYS A 5 -18.32 60.08 -99.16
C LYS A 5 -19.01 59.63 -97.88
N LYS A 6 -19.77 58.54 -97.91
CA LYS A 6 -20.35 57.93 -96.69
C LYS A 6 -19.26 57.38 -95.77
N ALA A 7 -18.28 56.67 -96.32
CA ALA A 7 -17.14 56.17 -95.53
C ALA A 7 -16.32 57.30 -94.89
N GLU A 8 -16.03 58.38 -95.63
CA GLU A 8 -15.36 59.56 -95.08
C GLU A 8 -16.16 60.28 -93.98
N TRP A 9 -17.50 60.28 -94.09
CA TRP A 9 -18.37 60.88 -93.07
C TRP A 9 -18.43 60.03 -91.80
N GLU A 10 -18.51 58.71 -91.94
CA GLU A 10 -18.41 57.76 -90.83
C GLU A 10 -17.05 57.85 -90.13
N VAL A 11 -15.95 57.99 -90.88
CA VAL A 11 -14.60 58.18 -90.30
C VAL A 11 -14.52 59.49 -89.50
N LYS A 12 -15.08 60.60 -90.02
CA LYS A 12 -15.12 61.86 -89.26
C LYS A 12 -16.01 61.77 -88.02
N LEU A 13 -17.07 60.95 -88.07
CA LEU A 13 -17.93 60.73 -86.92
C LEU A 13 -17.23 59.88 -85.86
N THR A 14 -16.51 58.82 -86.25
CA THR A 14 -15.72 57.99 -85.33
C THR A 14 -14.53 58.74 -84.73
N GLU A 15 -13.92 59.66 -85.47
CA GLU A 15 -12.86 60.53 -84.94
C GLU A 15 -13.40 61.55 -83.93
N LYS A 16 -14.56 62.16 -84.20
CA LYS A 16 -15.24 63.06 -83.25
C LYS A 16 -15.76 62.33 -82.00
N THR A 17 -16.28 61.11 -82.14
CA THR A 17 -16.68 60.31 -80.96
C THR A 17 -15.47 59.78 -80.21
N GLY A 18 -14.38 59.44 -80.91
CA GLY A 18 -13.10 59.02 -80.31
C GLY A 18 -12.42 60.12 -79.51
N THR A 19 -12.35 61.35 -80.04
CA THR A 19 -11.81 62.51 -79.31
C THR A 19 -12.64 62.85 -78.08
N ARG A 20 -13.98 62.83 -78.17
CA ARG A 20 -14.87 62.99 -77.00
C ARG A 20 -14.66 61.88 -75.97
N LYS A 21 -14.54 60.62 -76.41
CA LYS A 21 -14.26 59.49 -75.51
C LYS A 21 -12.93 59.66 -74.77
N ASN A 22 -11.89 60.11 -75.47
CA ASN A 22 -10.58 60.34 -74.88
C ASN A 22 -10.59 61.50 -73.87
N GLU A 23 -11.33 62.58 -74.17
CA GLU A 23 -11.53 63.69 -73.25
C GLU A 23 -12.29 63.24 -71.98
N PHE A 24 -13.37 62.47 -72.14
CA PHE A 24 -14.08 61.89 -70.99
C PHE A 24 -13.20 60.91 -70.20
N ALA A 25 -12.37 60.10 -70.86
CA ALA A 25 -11.44 59.20 -70.19
C ALA A 25 -10.38 59.96 -69.37
N ARG A 26 -9.90 61.11 -69.88
CA ARG A 26 -8.97 61.99 -69.16
C ARG A 26 -9.62 62.62 -67.94
N GLN A 27 -10.84 63.13 -68.08
CA GLN A 27 -11.60 63.71 -66.97
C GLN A 27 -11.93 62.66 -65.90
N LEU A 28 -12.30 61.45 -66.30
CA LEU A 28 -12.52 60.33 -65.40
C LEU A 28 -11.23 59.95 -64.65
N GLY A 29 -10.10 59.92 -65.35
CA GLY A 29 -8.78 59.69 -64.74
C GLY A 29 -8.41 60.75 -63.70
N HIS A 30 -8.70 62.02 -63.97
CA HIS A 30 -8.47 63.12 -63.02
C HIS A 30 -9.31 62.98 -61.76
N ILE A 31 -10.63 62.82 -61.92
CA ILE A 31 -11.57 62.66 -60.80
C ILE A 31 -11.20 61.44 -59.95
N ARG A 32 -10.78 60.35 -60.60
CA ARG A 32 -10.35 59.14 -59.90
C ARG A 32 -9.12 59.38 -59.01
N LEU A 33 -8.12 60.12 -59.50
CA LEU A 33 -6.95 60.47 -58.68
C LEU A 33 -7.32 61.40 -57.53
N GLU A 34 -8.19 62.39 -57.76
CA GLU A 34 -8.68 63.28 -56.70
C GLU A 34 -9.41 62.51 -55.61
N ILE A 35 -10.24 61.52 -55.96
CA ILE A 35 -10.95 60.69 -54.98
C ILE A 35 -9.95 59.88 -54.13
N TYR A 36 -8.89 59.33 -54.73
CA TYR A 36 -7.87 58.61 -53.95
C TYR A 36 -7.12 59.50 -52.98
N VAL A 37 -6.75 60.73 -53.40
CA VAL A 37 -6.07 61.69 -52.50
C VAL A 37 -6.98 62.10 -51.35
N LEU A 38 -8.26 62.37 -51.64
CA LEU A 38 -9.24 62.71 -50.62
C LEU A 38 -9.52 61.54 -49.67
N GLU A 39 -9.49 60.31 -50.18
CA GLU A 39 -9.65 59.14 -49.34
C GLU A 39 -8.50 59.00 -48.34
N GLU A 40 -7.27 59.08 -48.83
CA GLU A 40 -6.09 58.95 -47.98
C GLU A 40 -6.08 60.01 -46.87
N GLN A 41 -6.46 61.25 -47.21
CA GLN A 41 -6.60 62.34 -46.24
C GLN A 41 -7.69 62.07 -45.21
N TRP A 42 -8.86 61.59 -45.64
CA TRP A 42 -9.94 61.26 -44.71
C TRP A 42 -9.57 60.09 -43.81
N ARG A 43 -8.89 59.07 -44.34
CA ARG A 43 -8.39 57.93 -43.56
C ARG A 43 -7.43 58.40 -42.47
N LEU A 44 -6.50 59.29 -42.82
CA LEU A 44 -5.59 59.89 -41.84
C LEU A 44 -6.35 60.62 -40.74
N VAL A 45 -7.32 61.47 -41.10
CA VAL A 45 -8.13 62.21 -40.13
C VAL A 45 -8.94 61.28 -39.22
N LYS A 46 -9.52 60.20 -39.77
CA LYS A 46 -10.23 59.18 -39.00
C LYS A 46 -9.32 58.45 -38.02
N MET A 47 -8.11 58.08 -38.45
CA MET A 47 -7.12 57.47 -37.57
C MET A 47 -6.69 58.40 -36.44
N CYS A 48 -6.49 59.70 -36.72
CA CYS A 48 -6.23 60.70 -35.70
C CYS A 48 -7.40 60.88 -34.74
N GLN A 49 -8.64 60.91 -35.24
CA GLN A 49 -9.84 61.00 -34.41
C GLN A 49 -9.95 59.80 -33.45
N MET A 50 -9.74 58.58 -33.96
CA MET A 50 -9.76 57.36 -33.15
C MET A 50 -8.64 57.35 -32.11
N PHE A 51 -7.45 57.79 -32.49
CA PHE A 51 -6.34 57.91 -31.56
C PHE A 51 -6.66 58.89 -30.42
N LEU A 52 -7.19 60.07 -30.72
CA LEU A 52 -7.60 61.06 -29.72
C LEU A 52 -8.72 60.53 -28.82
N TYR A 53 -9.65 59.74 -29.38
CA TYR A 53 -10.65 59.05 -28.58
C TYR A 53 -10.01 58.08 -27.58
N CYS A 54 -9.11 57.21 -28.02
CA CYS A 54 -8.45 56.23 -27.15
C CYS A 54 -7.64 56.85 -26.01
N VAL A 55 -6.97 57.98 -26.27
CA VAL A 55 -6.16 58.70 -25.28
C VAL A 55 -7.01 59.52 -24.32
N SER A 56 -8.26 59.83 -24.68
CA SER A 56 -9.15 60.58 -23.80
C SER A 56 -9.47 59.82 -22.51
N PRO A 57 -9.65 60.54 -21.37
CA PRO A 57 -9.92 59.92 -20.09
C PRO A 57 -11.15 59.01 -20.14
N VAL A 58 -11.06 57.83 -19.51
CA VAL A 58 -12.15 56.83 -19.47
C VAL A 58 -13.44 57.45 -18.94
N ALA A 59 -13.35 58.30 -17.92
CA ALA A 59 -14.52 58.99 -17.34
C ALA A 59 -15.24 59.94 -18.32
N TRP A 60 -14.53 60.49 -19.31
CA TRP A 60 -15.15 61.30 -20.36
C TRP A 60 -15.77 60.41 -21.44
N ARG A 61 -15.04 59.36 -21.86
CA ARG A 61 -15.55 58.38 -22.84
C ARG A 61 -16.85 57.73 -22.42
N THR A 62 -16.95 57.29 -21.16
CA THR A 62 -18.16 56.67 -20.63
C THR A 62 -19.37 57.62 -20.65
N LYS A 63 -19.16 58.93 -20.45
CA LYS A 63 -20.23 59.93 -20.57
C LYS A 63 -20.64 60.16 -22.02
N TYR A 64 -19.66 60.28 -22.91
CA TYR A 64 -19.88 60.47 -24.35
C TYR A 64 -20.61 59.26 -24.98
N GLU A 65 -20.24 58.03 -24.61
CA GLU A 65 -20.92 56.80 -25.05
C GLU A 65 -22.36 56.70 -24.51
N ALA A 66 -22.58 57.12 -23.26
CA ALA A 66 -23.90 57.15 -22.64
C ALA A 66 -24.84 58.17 -23.33
N GLU A 67 -24.32 59.34 -23.73
CA GLU A 67 -25.08 60.37 -24.46
C GLU A 67 -25.38 59.96 -25.90
N ARG A 68 -24.53 59.15 -26.53
CA ARG A 68 -24.73 58.64 -27.90
C ARG A 68 -25.65 57.41 -27.97
N GLY A 69 -26.13 56.91 -26.83
CA GLY A 69 -27.05 55.77 -26.77
C GLY A 69 -26.45 54.45 -27.28
N ILE A 70 -25.12 54.32 -27.29
CA ILE A 70 -24.45 53.09 -27.71
C ILE A 70 -24.36 52.16 -26.51
N ILE A 71 -25.40 51.33 -26.35
CA ILE A 71 -25.39 50.25 -25.35
C ILE A 71 -24.58 49.07 -25.91
N SER A 72 -23.46 48.81 -25.23
CA SER A 72 -22.74 47.53 -25.16
C SER A 72 -21.62 47.26 -26.18
N VAL A 73 -20.42 47.11 -25.62
CA VAL A 73 -19.56 45.91 -25.58
C VAL A 73 -18.13 46.37 -25.76
N ASP A 74 -17.32 46.16 -24.71
CA ASP A 74 -15.87 46.19 -24.78
C ASP A 74 -15.36 45.61 -26.11
N THR A 75 -14.50 46.34 -26.84
CA THR A 75 -13.81 45.89 -28.08
C THR A 75 -14.36 46.27 -29.48
N PRO A 76 -14.94 47.46 -29.77
CA PRO A 76 -15.11 47.91 -31.17
C PRO A 76 -13.88 48.67 -31.70
N SER A 77 -13.08 49.24 -30.80
CA SER A 77 -12.02 50.19 -31.18
C SER A 77 -10.81 49.53 -31.86
N ILE A 78 -10.55 48.25 -31.58
CA ILE A 78 -9.46 47.47 -32.19
C ILE A 78 -9.83 47.05 -33.62
N ASP A 79 -11.09 46.68 -33.85
CA ASP A 79 -11.54 46.19 -35.16
C ASP A 79 -11.67 47.33 -36.18
N LEU A 80 -12.09 48.52 -35.74
CA LEU A 80 -12.12 49.72 -36.57
C LEU A 80 -10.71 50.22 -36.95
N PHE A 81 -9.74 50.17 -36.02
CA PHE A 81 -8.35 50.54 -36.34
C PHE A 81 -7.74 49.58 -37.36
N ASN A 82 -8.12 48.31 -37.32
CA ASN A 82 -7.75 47.31 -38.32
C ASN A 82 -8.43 47.57 -39.68
N ARG A 83 -9.71 47.95 -39.70
CA ARG A 83 -10.50 48.25 -40.93
C ARG A 83 -9.82 49.26 -41.86
N TYR A 84 -9.16 50.28 -41.31
CA TYR A 84 -8.44 51.29 -42.10
C TYR A 84 -6.93 51.02 -42.23
N LYS A 85 -6.36 50.12 -41.41
CA LYS A 85 -4.94 49.75 -41.46
C LYS A 85 -4.65 48.65 -42.50
N THR A 86 -5.62 47.78 -42.81
CA THR A 86 -5.45 46.63 -43.74
C THR A 86 -5.93 46.89 -45.16
N LEU A 87 -6.31 48.13 -45.51
CA LEU A 87 -6.72 48.48 -46.86
C LEU A 87 -5.47 48.69 -47.75
N ASP A 88 -4.81 47.60 -48.10
CA ASP A 88 -3.61 47.59 -48.95
C ASP A 88 -3.97 47.47 -50.44
N GLU A 89 -3.34 48.35 -51.22
CA GLU A 89 -3.24 48.60 -52.68
C GLU A 89 -4.30 48.18 -53.74
N THR A 90 -5.38 47.44 -53.46
CA THR A 90 -6.29 46.96 -54.54
C THR A 90 -7.80 46.96 -54.21
N VAL A 91 -8.27 47.89 -53.38
CA VAL A 91 -9.72 48.04 -53.18
C VAL A 91 -10.35 48.82 -54.35
N PRO A 92 -11.37 48.27 -55.03
CA PRO A 92 -12.13 48.99 -56.05
C PRO A 92 -12.72 50.29 -55.48
N LEU A 93 -12.69 51.36 -56.29
CA LEU A 93 -13.16 52.70 -55.89
C LEU A 93 -14.60 52.67 -55.36
N GLU A 94 -15.42 51.77 -55.90
CA GLU A 94 -16.82 51.58 -55.54
C GLU A 94 -16.98 51.10 -54.10
N LYS A 95 -16.10 50.20 -53.63
CA LYS A 95 -16.15 49.70 -52.25
C LYS A 95 -15.69 50.77 -51.26
N LEU A 96 -14.77 51.61 -51.69
CA LEU A 96 -14.28 52.74 -50.91
C LEU A 96 -15.39 53.77 -50.70
N ILE A 97 -16.11 54.14 -51.77
CA ILE A 97 -17.26 55.05 -51.73
C ILE A 97 -18.37 54.51 -50.81
N GLU A 98 -18.65 53.20 -50.84
CA GLU A 98 -19.64 52.58 -49.94
C GLU A 98 -19.25 52.73 -48.46
N LEU A 99 -17.96 52.59 -48.13
CA LEU A 99 -17.44 52.81 -46.77
C LEU A 99 -17.60 54.28 -46.35
N PHE A 100 -17.31 55.21 -47.26
CA PHE A 100 -17.52 56.65 -47.03
C PHE A 100 -18.97 56.99 -46.73
N GLU A 101 -19.90 56.47 -47.53
CA GLU A 101 -21.33 56.73 -47.36
C GLU A 101 -21.84 56.19 -46.02
N GLN A 102 -21.38 55.00 -45.62
CA GLN A 102 -21.70 54.40 -44.33
C GLN A 102 -21.16 55.24 -43.15
N ASP A 103 -19.94 55.73 -43.26
CA ASP A 103 -19.31 56.50 -42.19
C ASP A 103 -19.85 57.93 -42.08
N ILE A 104 -20.34 58.52 -43.17
CA ILE A 104 -21.04 59.81 -43.16
C ILE A 104 -22.44 59.66 -42.55
N THR A 105 -23.13 58.55 -42.82
CA THR A 105 -24.45 58.28 -42.21
C THR A 105 -24.37 57.98 -40.71
N ASP A 106 -23.27 57.38 -40.23
CA ASP A 106 -22.98 57.18 -38.80
C ASP A 106 -22.26 58.37 -38.12
N ALA A 107 -21.88 59.40 -38.88
CA ALA A 107 -21.18 60.56 -38.34
C ALA A 107 -22.11 61.48 -37.52
N GLY A 108 -22.29 61.14 -36.24
CA GLY A 108 -22.81 62.05 -35.22
C GLY A 108 -21.88 63.24 -34.93
N PRO A 109 -22.28 64.16 -34.04
CA PRO A 109 -21.54 65.40 -33.76
C PRO A 109 -20.12 65.09 -33.27
N THR A 110 -19.12 65.73 -33.88
CA THR A 110 -17.70 65.56 -33.58
C THR A 110 -17.32 66.29 -32.30
N VAL A 111 -17.57 65.68 -31.14
CA VAL A 111 -17.11 66.21 -29.85
C VAL A 111 -15.72 65.62 -29.57
N LEU A 112 -14.72 66.50 -29.48
CA LEU A 112 -13.35 66.14 -29.10
C LEU A 112 -13.10 66.57 -27.67
N TYR A 113 -12.41 65.74 -26.89
CA TYR A 113 -11.98 66.09 -25.53
C TYR A 113 -10.82 67.09 -25.52
N PHE A 114 -9.95 67.02 -26.54
CA PHE A 114 -8.76 67.86 -26.63
C PHE A 114 -9.03 69.08 -27.52
N GLU A 115 -8.88 70.27 -26.94
CA GLU A 115 -8.97 71.53 -27.67
C GLU A 115 -7.58 72.05 -28.09
N ASP A 116 -6.53 71.75 -27.32
CA ASP A 116 -5.16 72.19 -27.56
C ASP A 116 -4.21 70.98 -27.78
N PRO A 117 -3.39 70.94 -28.85
CA PRO A 117 -2.42 69.86 -29.07
C PRO A 117 -1.39 69.68 -27.94
N PHE A 118 -1.11 70.69 -27.10
CA PHE A 118 -0.16 70.53 -25.99
C PHE A 118 -0.69 69.64 -24.87
N ASP A 119 -2.02 69.46 -24.74
CA ASP A 119 -2.61 68.54 -23.76
C ASP A 119 -2.19 67.09 -24.03
N LEU A 120 -2.08 66.72 -25.30
CA LEU A 120 -1.65 65.39 -25.70
C LEU A 120 -0.18 65.14 -25.32
N ILE A 121 0.68 66.15 -25.51
CA ILE A 121 2.10 66.09 -25.11
C ILE A 121 2.23 65.90 -23.60
N ARG A 122 1.37 66.56 -22.81
CA ARG A 122 1.34 66.43 -21.36
C ARG A 122 0.97 65.00 -20.93
N ILE A 123 0.00 64.38 -21.60
CA ILE A 123 -0.40 62.99 -21.35
C ILE A 123 0.72 62.03 -21.71
N PHE A 124 1.37 62.22 -22.86
CA PHE A 124 2.54 61.42 -23.24
C PHE A 124 3.67 61.50 -22.23
N ARG A 125 4.00 62.70 -21.74
CA ARG A 125 5.01 62.85 -20.67
C ARG A 125 4.60 62.19 -19.37
N ALA A 126 3.31 62.25 -19.01
CA ALA A 126 2.80 61.57 -17.83
C ALA A 126 2.89 60.05 -17.96
N MET A 127 2.53 59.49 -19.12
CA MET A 127 2.67 58.06 -19.43
C MET A 127 4.14 57.64 -19.45
N GLU A 128 5.03 58.43 -20.05
CA GLU A 128 6.47 58.20 -20.05
C GLU A 128 7.01 58.16 -18.62
N THR A 129 6.64 59.12 -17.79
CA THR A 129 7.05 59.17 -16.38
C THR A 129 6.51 57.96 -15.60
N GLN A 130 5.25 57.57 -15.83
CA GLN A 130 4.66 56.39 -15.20
C GLN A 130 5.37 55.10 -15.62
N ASN A 131 5.66 54.95 -16.91
CA ASN A 131 6.36 53.80 -17.45
C ASN A 131 7.80 53.74 -16.93
N LEU A 132 8.49 54.88 -16.84
CA LEU A 132 9.82 54.97 -16.26
C LEU A 132 9.81 54.58 -14.78
N ASN A 133 8.85 55.09 -14.00
CA ASN A 133 8.69 54.72 -12.59
C ASN A 133 8.45 53.22 -12.45
N ALA A 134 7.57 52.63 -13.26
CA ALA A 134 7.31 51.20 -13.25
C ALA A 134 8.58 50.39 -13.57
N LEU A 135 9.37 50.82 -14.55
CA LEU A 135 10.64 50.17 -14.90
C LEU A 135 11.64 50.22 -13.74
N VAL A 136 11.78 51.38 -13.09
CA VAL A 136 12.67 51.54 -11.92
C VAL A 136 12.23 50.62 -10.78
N TYR A 137 10.92 50.50 -10.52
CA TYR A 137 10.42 49.57 -9.52
C TYR A 137 10.77 48.12 -9.88
N LEU A 138 10.53 47.69 -11.12
CA LEU A 138 10.86 46.34 -11.56
C LEU A 138 12.36 46.02 -11.40
N GLU A 139 13.22 46.96 -11.77
CA GLU A 139 14.67 46.81 -11.61
C GLU A 139 15.06 46.72 -10.12
N SER A 140 14.45 47.56 -9.27
CA SER A 140 14.72 47.52 -7.83
C SER A 140 14.26 46.22 -7.15
N LEU A 141 13.22 45.56 -7.69
CA LEU A 141 12.70 44.29 -7.17
C LEU A 141 13.49 43.08 -7.69
N ALA A 142 14.27 43.21 -8.75
CA ALA A 142 14.98 42.09 -9.37
C ALA A 142 15.97 41.42 -8.41
N ALA A 143 16.79 42.20 -7.70
CA ALA A 143 17.76 41.67 -6.75
C ALA A 143 17.10 41.00 -5.52
N PRO A 144 16.13 41.63 -4.82
CA PRO A 144 15.41 40.97 -3.73
C PRO A 144 14.71 39.66 -4.13
N ILE A 145 14.15 39.59 -5.35
CA ILE A 145 13.52 38.36 -5.84
C ILE A 145 14.56 37.26 -6.07
N ALA A 146 15.71 37.60 -6.65
CA ALA A 146 16.80 36.63 -6.85
C ALA A 146 17.32 36.09 -5.50
N ASP A 147 17.54 36.98 -4.52
CA ASP A 147 17.95 36.61 -3.17
C ASP A 147 16.91 35.69 -2.51
N LEU A 148 15.62 36.03 -2.63
CA LEU A 148 14.53 35.23 -2.09
C LEU A 148 14.53 33.82 -2.71
N ILE A 149 14.67 33.70 -4.03
CA ILE A 149 14.75 32.40 -4.72
C ILE A 149 15.95 31.58 -4.21
N MET A 150 17.11 32.21 -4.03
CA MET A 150 18.29 31.53 -3.48
C MET A 150 18.06 31.06 -2.04
N THR A 151 17.44 31.88 -1.19
CA THR A 151 17.12 31.48 0.19
C THR A 151 16.11 30.34 0.23
N ILE A 152 15.07 30.37 -0.61
CA ILE A 152 14.12 29.26 -0.72
C ILE A 152 14.85 27.97 -1.10
N ALA A 153 15.67 28.00 -2.16
CA ALA A 153 16.41 26.81 -2.61
C ALA A 153 17.35 26.27 -1.52
N ALA A 154 18.05 27.15 -0.80
CA ALA A 154 18.91 26.75 0.32
C ALA A 154 18.11 26.13 1.47
N THR A 155 16.99 26.74 1.86
CA THR A 155 16.12 26.20 2.92
C THR A 155 15.49 24.87 2.53
N GLU A 156 15.06 24.70 1.28
CA GLU A 156 14.54 23.43 0.77
C GLU A 156 15.61 22.33 0.83
N ALA A 157 16.85 22.64 0.46
CA ALA A 157 17.96 21.70 0.56
C ALA A 157 18.24 21.31 2.03
N GLN A 158 18.21 22.27 2.95
CA GLN A 158 18.40 22.00 4.38
C GLN A 158 17.27 21.11 4.93
N ILE A 159 16.01 21.42 4.60
CA ILE A 159 14.86 20.60 5.04
C ILE A 159 14.99 19.18 4.51
N LYS A 160 15.38 19.00 3.24
CA LYS A 160 15.61 17.66 2.66
C LYS A 160 16.72 16.90 3.41
N GLN A 161 17.79 17.59 3.79
CA GLN A 161 18.85 16.99 4.59
C GLN A 161 18.34 16.55 5.97
N GLU A 162 17.62 17.40 6.69
CA GLU A 162 17.04 17.09 7.99
C GLU A 162 16.07 15.90 7.91
N ILE A 163 15.23 15.83 6.88
CA ILE A 163 14.34 14.68 6.62
C ILE A 163 15.16 13.39 6.44
N ASN A 164 16.25 13.44 5.67
CA ASN A 164 17.08 12.27 5.44
C ASN A 164 17.78 11.82 6.73
N GLU A 165 18.26 12.75 7.56
CA GLU A 165 18.87 12.46 8.86
C GLU A 165 17.86 11.81 9.82
N ILE A 166 16.64 12.34 9.91
CA ILE A 166 15.56 11.77 10.71
C ILE A 166 15.21 10.36 10.19
N THR A 167 15.10 10.19 8.88
CA THR A 167 14.77 8.89 8.27
C THR A 167 15.86 7.86 8.57
N SER A 168 17.13 8.24 8.49
CA SER A 168 18.25 7.37 8.89
C SER A 168 18.15 6.97 10.35
N MET A 169 17.89 7.94 11.24
CA MET A 169 17.76 7.70 12.67
C MET A 169 16.60 6.75 12.99
N ILE A 170 15.47 6.87 12.28
CA ILE A 170 14.34 5.94 12.41
C ILE A 170 14.77 4.52 12.04
N ASN A 171 15.42 4.35 10.89
CA ASN A 171 15.89 3.03 10.45
C ASN A 171 16.91 2.42 11.44
N ASP A 172 17.81 3.24 11.99
CA ASP A 172 18.76 2.78 13.00
C ASP A 172 18.04 2.33 14.27
N LEU A 173 17.05 3.08 14.75
CA LEU A 173 16.24 2.72 15.91
C LEU A 173 15.44 1.43 15.67
N GLU A 174 14.85 1.26 14.48
CA GLU A 174 14.15 0.03 14.10
C GLU A 174 15.08 -1.17 14.14
N ASN A 175 16.31 -1.04 13.62
CA ASN A 175 17.32 -2.09 13.68
C ASN A 175 17.70 -2.42 15.14
N PHE A 176 17.90 -1.41 15.99
CA PHE A 176 18.18 -1.63 17.41
C PHE A 176 17.04 -2.33 18.14
N ILE A 177 15.78 -2.03 17.80
CA ILE A 177 14.62 -2.72 18.36
C ILE A 177 14.66 -4.20 17.97
N ILE A 178 14.87 -4.50 16.69
CA ILE A 178 14.95 -5.89 16.20
C ILE A 178 16.09 -6.65 16.87
N GLU A 179 17.27 -6.04 17.03
CA GLU A 179 18.39 -6.65 17.76
C GLU A 179 18.06 -6.90 19.23
N ALA A 180 17.40 -5.95 19.90
CA ALA A 180 17.00 -6.08 21.28
C ALA A 180 15.94 -7.17 21.49
N GLU A 181 14.96 -7.27 20.59
CA GLU A 181 13.93 -8.31 20.59
C GLU A 181 14.54 -9.69 20.37
N ASN A 182 15.42 -9.84 19.37
CA ASN A 182 16.15 -11.10 19.15
C ASN A 182 16.99 -11.50 20.36
N ARG A 183 17.65 -10.52 20.99
CA ARG A 183 18.41 -10.77 22.22
C ARG A 183 17.49 -11.22 23.37
N ALA A 184 16.30 -10.62 23.50
CA ALA A 184 15.34 -11.01 24.52
C ALA A 184 14.87 -12.46 24.33
N VAL A 185 14.52 -12.85 23.09
CA VAL A 185 14.15 -14.22 22.75
C VAL A 185 15.27 -15.20 23.07
N ASN A 186 16.52 -14.90 22.67
CA ASN A 186 17.66 -15.77 22.97
C ASN A 186 17.89 -15.95 24.48
N LEU A 187 17.73 -14.88 25.26
CA LEU A 187 17.85 -14.93 26.72
C LEU A 187 16.71 -15.72 27.36
N GLU A 188 15.49 -15.58 26.85
CA GLU A 188 14.35 -16.36 27.29
C GLU A 188 14.54 -17.85 27.00
N GLU A 189 14.99 -18.21 25.81
CA GLU A 189 15.32 -19.60 25.45
C GLU A 189 16.40 -20.17 26.37
N TYR A 190 17.47 -19.40 26.63
CA TYR A 190 18.54 -19.81 27.54
C TYR A 190 18.05 -19.97 28.98
N ALA A 191 17.21 -19.06 29.47
CA ALA A 191 16.61 -19.16 30.80
C ALA A 191 15.69 -20.39 30.90
N ASN A 192 14.88 -20.63 29.88
CA ASN A 192 14.00 -21.80 29.82
C ASN A 192 14.79 -23.11 29.78
N TYR A 193 15.88 -23.18 29.01
CA TYR A 193 16.80 -24.31 29.01
C TYR A 193 17.36 -24.57 30.40
N LEU A 194 17.87 -23.52 31.06
CA LEU A 194 18.46 -23.64 32.39
C LEU A 194 17.43 -24.11 33.43
N LEU A 195 16.21 -23.58 33.41
CA LEU A 195 15.14 -23.93 34.34
C LEU A 195 14.57 -25.33 34.08
N ARG A 196 14.29 -25.67 32.82
CA ARG A 196 13.62 -26.94 32.47
C ARG A 196 14.55 -28.14 32.47
N ASP A 197 15.81 -27.95 32.10
CA ASP A 197 16.75 -29.05 31.97
C ASP A 197 17.69 -29.08 33.18
N VAL A 198 18.57 -28.08 33.31
CA VAL A 198 19.67 -28.13 34.30
C VAL A 198 19.14 -28.09 35.73
N PHE A 199 18.37 -27.06 36.10
CA PHE A 199 17.86 -26.93 37.47
C PHE A 199 16.85 -28.00 37.83
N ARG A 200 15.97 -28.37 36.89
CA ARG A 200 15.01 -29.44 37.12
C ARG A 200 15.71 -30.77 37.38
N TYR A 201 16.77 -31.08 36.64
CA TYR A 201 17.56 -32.28 36.91
C TYR A 201 18.27 -32.16 38.26
N LEU A 202 18.90 -31.03 38.59
CA LEU A 202 19.62 -30.88 39.86
C LEU A 202 18.71 -30.91 41.10
N VAL A 203 17.49 -30.40 41.03
CA VAL A 203 16.59 -30.28 42.19
C VAL A 203 15.55 -31.40 42.23
N CYS A 204 15.08 -31.87 41.07
CA CYS A 204 13.98 -32.82 40.96
C CYS A 204 14.40 -34.16 40.32
N SER A 205 15.70 -34.49 40.26
CA SER A 205 16.07 -35.86 39.88
C SER A 205 15.59 -36.86 40.93
N GLU A 206 15.37 -38.09 40.48
CA GLU A 206 14.91 -39.18 41.33
C GLU A 206 15.88 -39.40 42.49
N GLU A 207 17.18 -39.31 42.23
CA GLU A 207 18.24 -39.51 43.22
C GLU A 207 18.24 -38.43 44.30
N VAL A 208 18.02 -37.17 43.92
CA VAL A 208 17.97 -36.05 44.87
C VAL A 208 16.70 -36.11 45.71
N LEU A 209 15.58 -36.49 45.10
CA LEU A 209 14.32 -36.70 45.83
C LEU A 209 14.42 -37.89 46.79
N TYR A 210 15.02 -39.01 46.37
CA TYR A 210 15.27 -40.14 47.25
C TYR A 210 16.16 -39.76 48.43
N LEU A 211 17.26 -39.06 48.17
CA LEU A 211 18.14 -38.59 49.22
C LEU A 211 17.40 -37.71 50.22
N ARG A 212 16.55 -36.79 49.74
CA ARG A 212 15.73 -35.95 50.61
C ARG A 212 14.79 -36.78 51.49
N VAL A 213 14.07 -37.74 50.92
CA VAL A 213 13.16 -38.62 51.67
C VAL A 213 13.93 -39.44 52.71
N PHE A 214 15.10 -39.98 52.36
CA PHE A 214 15.92 -40.73 53.32
C PHE A 214 16.46 -39.86 54.45
N VAL A 215 16.86 -38.62 54.16
CA VAL A 215 17.32 -37.67 55.19
C VAL A 215 16.16 -37.28 56.11
N GLU A 216 14.97 -37.04 55.56
CA GLU A 216 13.76 -36.74 56.34
C GLU A 216 13.37 -37.93 57.24
N ASP A 217 13.31 -39.16 56.70
CA ASP A 217 13.00 -40.38 57.46
C ASP A 217 14.00 -40.67 58.58
N ALA A 218 15.30 -40.51 58.30
CA ALA A 218 16.36 -40.67 59.29
C ALA A 218 16.29 -39.59 60.39
N TYR A 219 15.97 -38.35 60.01
CA TYR A 219 15.81 -37.26 60.96
C TYR A 219 14.62 -37.49 61.90
N GLU A 220 13.46 -37.87 61.34
CA GLU A 220 12.26 -38.17 62.11
C GLU A 220 12.43 -39.37 63.04
N SER A 221 13.16 -40.39 62.59
CA SER A 221 13.43 -41.60 63.37
C SER A 221 14.41 -41.37 64.53
N CYS A 222 15.43 -40.53 64.33
CA CYS A 222 16.52 -40.37 65.31
C CYS A 222 16.38 -39.13 66.21
N ILE A 223 15.82 -38.03 65.72
CA ILE A 223 15.70 -36.75 66.45
C ILE A 223 14.25 -36.50 66.88
N GLY A 224 13.32 -36.55 65.92
CA GLY A 224 11.90 -36.26 66.14
C GLY A 224 11.23 -35.60 64.93
N PRO A 225 9.91 -35.34 64.98
CA PRO A 225 9.14 -34.84 63.84
C PRO A 225 9.68 -33.50 63.32
N ASN A 226 9.74 -33.34 61.99
CA ASN A 226 10.24 -32.13 61.35
C ASN A 226 9.19 -30.99 61.37
N ASP A 227 8.86 -30.48 62.55
CA ASP A 227 7.86 -29.41 62.74
C ASP A 227 8.30 -28.05 62.16
N ALA A 228 9.58 -27.90 61.82
CA ALA A 228 10.18 -26.63 61.41
C ALA A 228 10.48 -26.51 59.90
N ASN A 229 10.12 -27.51 59.08
CA ASN A 229 10.48 -27.57 57.66
C ASN A 229 11.97 -27.26 57.41
N LEU A 230 12.84 -27.94 58.16
CA LEU A 230 14.29 -27.76 58.04
C LEU A 230 14.78 -28.16 56.64
N ASP A 231 15.78 -27.45 56.15
CA ASP A 231 16.46 -27.80 54.89
C ASP A 231 17.20 -29.14 55.02
N SER A 232 17.31 -29.90 53.93
CA SER A 232 17.97 -31.22 53.91
C SER A 232 19.40 -31.16 54.44
N PHE A 233 20.13 -30.08 54.14
CA PHE A 233 21.47 -29.88 54.67
C PHE A 233 21.45 -29.74 56.20
N SER A 234 20.52 -28.95 56.73
CA SER A 234 20.39 -28.74 58.18
C SER A 234 20.00 -30.03 58.90
N MET A 235 19.06 -30.80 58.34
CA MET A 235 18.68 -32.12 58.87
C MET A 235 19.89 -33.06 58.93
N MET A 236 20.70 -33.10 57.86
CA MET A 236 21.89 -33.94 57.82
C MET A 236 22.93 -33.54 58.87
N THR A 237 23.16 -32.24 59.09
CA THR A 237 24.08 -31.76 60.15
C THR A 237 23.60 -32.14 61.56
N TRP A 238 22.29 -32.13 61.81
CA TRP A 238 21.75 -32.58 63.09
C TRP A 238 21.89 -34.09 63.31
N ILE A 239 21.66 -34.89 62.25
CA ILE A 239 21.90 -36.33 62.28
C ILE A 239 23.38 -36.61 62.58
N GLU A 240 24.30 -35.93 61.91
CA GLU A 240 25.75 -36.06 62.12
C GLU A 240 26.13 -35.73 63.57
N LYS A 241 25.64 -34.60 64.10
CA LYS A 241 25.90 -34.20 65.48
C LYS A 241 25.37 -35.20 66.51
N LEU A 242 24.17 -35.74 66.28
CA LEU A 242 23.60 -36.76 67.16
C LEU A 242 24.42 -38.06 67.08
N HIS A 243 24.86 -38.44 65.89
CA HIS A 243 25.70 -39.61 65.69
C HIS A 243 27.04 -39.47 66.42
N GLU A 244 27.69 -38.31 66.33
CA GLU A 244 28.92 -38.02 67.08
C GLU A 244 28.72 -38.11 68.60
N GLU A 245 27.64 -37.52 69.13
CA GLU A 245 27.33 -37.58 70.56
C GLU A 245 27.09 -39.02 71.04
N LEU A 246 26.32 -39.82 70.27
CA LEU A 246 26.08 -41.23 70.59
C LEU A 246 27.36 -42.07 70.55
N ASN A 247 28.27 -41.80 69.60
CA ASN A 247 29.57 -42.46 69.54
C ASN A 247 30.44 -42.12 70.75
N LEU A 248 30.49 -40.84 71.17
CA LEU A 248 31.19 -40.44 72.38
C LEU A 248 30.63 -41.14 73.63
N GLN A 249 29.31 -41.32 73.71
CA GLN A 249 28.69 -42.08 74.80
C GLN A 249 29.03 -43.57 74.75
N LEU A 250 29.09 -44.16 73.55
CA LEU A 250 29.45 -45.57 73.36
C LEU A 250 30.90 -45.85 73.80
N ASP A 251 31.84 -44.94 73.50
CA ASP A 251 33.25 -45.05 73.90
C ASP A 251 33.45 -45.03 75.42
N ASN A 252 32.53 -44.40 76.16
CA ASN A 252 32.58 -44.33 77.61
C ASN A 252 32.02 -45.58 78.31
N LEU A 253 31.41 -46.53 77.57
CA LEU A 253 30.75 -47.70 78.14
C LEU A 253 31.68 -48.93 78.31
N PRO A 254 31.50 -49.76 79.36
CA PRO A 254 32.22 -51.02 79.51
C PRO A 254 31.93 -52.02 78.39
N ARG A 255 32.99 -52.64 77.84
CA ARG A 255 32.92 -53.58 76.69
C ARG A 255 32.01 -54.79 76.91
N GLU A 256 31.80 -55.22 78.15
CA GLU A 256 30.90 -56.33 78.48
C GLU A 256 29.43 -55.99 78.20
N ILE A 257 29.03 -54.74 78.49
CA ILE A 257 27.66 -54.27 78.30
C ILE A 257 27.41 -54.02 76.81
N VAL A 258 28.38 -53.42 76.11
CA VAL A 258 28.33 -53.19 74.67
C VAL A 258 28.10 -54.50 73.92
N ARG A 259 28.89 -55.55 74.20
CA ARG A 259 28.72 -56.88 73.56
C ARG A 259 27.39 -57.56 73.86
N ALA A 260 26.72 -57.24 74.97
CA ALA A 260 25.40 -57.76 75.26
C ALA A 260 24.33 -57.02 74.45
N CYS A 261 24.42 -55.69 74.40
CA CYS A 261 23.53 -54.83 73.60
C CYS A 261 23.68 -55.09 72.10
N GLU A 262 24.90 -55.25 71.57
CA GLU A 262 25.14 -55.60 70.17
C GLU A 262 24.42 -56.89 69.78
N ARG A 263 24.55 -57.95 70.59
CA ARG A 263 23.90 -59.24 70.32
C ARG A 263 22.38 -59.13 70.31
N GLU A 264 21.80 -58.32 71.18
CA GLU A 264 20.37 -58.06 71.20
C GLU A 264 19.93 -57.17 70.03
N GLY A 265 20.72 -56.15 69.69
CA GLY A 265 20.51 -55.27 68.55
C GLY A 265 20.47 -56.04 67.23
N PHE A 266 21.47 -56.89 66.97
CA PHE A 266 21.51 -57.77 65.79
C PHE A 266 20.28 -58.69 65.73
N ARG A 267 19.80 -59.18 66.88
CA ARG A 267 18.61 -60.04 66.92
C ARG A 267 17.34 -59.26 66.55
N GLN A 268 17.21 -58.01 67.00
CA GLN A 268 16.08 -57.14 66.69
C GLN A 268 16.11 -56.69 65.23
N GLU A 269 17.28 -56.28 64.74
CA GLU A 269 17.48 -55.89 63.34
C GLU A 269 17.15 -57.05 62.40
N MET A 270 17.64 -58.26 62.69
CA MET A 270 17.30 -59.46 61.92
C MET A 270 15.78 -59.73 61.88
N LYS A 271 15.07 -59.43 62.96
CA LYS A 271 13.61 -59.54 63.01
C LYS A 271 12.95 -58.49 62.13
N ILE A 272 13.38 -57.23 62.22
CA ILE A 272 12.85 -56.12 61.41
C ILE A 272 13.07 -56.37 59.92
N ILE A 273 14.27 -56.81 59.52
CA ILE A 273 14.60 -57.16 58.13
C ILE A 273 13.66 -58.24 57.62
N LYS A 274 13.44 -59.30 58.41
CA LYS A 274 12.53 -60.39 58.04
C LYS A 274 11.08 -59.91 57.90
N ASP A 275 10.62 -59.07 58.82
CA ASP A 275 9.28 -58.50 58.78
C ASP A 275 9.11 -57.58 57.55
N ALA A 276 10.14 -56.82 57.18
CA ALA A 276 10.16 -55.97 55.99
C ALA A 276 10.15 -56.80 54.68
N GLU A 277 10.93 -57.88 54.60
CA GLU A 277 10.88 -58.81 53.46
C GLU A 277 9.51 -59.45 53.28
N ASP A 278 8.88 -59.87 54.38
CA ASP A 278 7.55 -60.46 54.36
C ASP A 278 6.48 -59.43 53.97
N ALA A 279 6.64 -58.17 54.39
CA ALA A 279 5.79 -57.07 53.93
C ALA A 279 5.98 -56.80 52.43
N ALA A 280 7.21 -56.74 51.92
CA ALA A 280 7.50 -56.54 50.50
C ALA A 280 6.87 -57.65 49.63
N LYS A 281 7.00 -58.92 50.04
CA LYS A 281 6.36 -60.07 49.36
C LYS A 281 4.82 -59.93 49.34
N LYS A 282 4.21 -59.48 50.45
CA LYS A 282 2.76 -59.24 50.53
C LYS A 282 2.32 -58.08 49.63
N PHE A 283 3.10 -57.00 49.58
CA PHE A 283 2.85 -55.85 48.69
C PHE A 283 2.92 -56.27 47.22
N GLU A 284 3.94 -57.02 46.82
CA GLU A 284 4.07 -57.51 45.45
C GLU A 284 2.89 -58.42 45.07
N LEU A 285 2.48 -59.32 45.97
CA LEU A 285 1.30 -60.16 45.77
C LEU A 285 0.02 -59.32 45.62
N MET A 286 -0.15 -58.27 46.43
CA MET A 286 -1.28 -57.36 46.34
C MET A 286 -1.30 -56.63 45.00
N HIS A 287 -0.15 -56.12 44.52
CA HIS A 287 -0.04 -55.49 43.21
C HIS A 287 -0.42 -56.45 42.09
N ARG A 288 0.06 -57.70 42.12
CA ARG A 288 -0.32 -58.73 41.14
C ARG A 288 -1.82 -59.03 41.17
N LEU A 289 -2.43 -59.08 42.37
CA LEU A 289 -3.87 -59.29 42.52
C LEU A 289 -4.69 -58.12 41.99
N LEU A 290 -4.25 -56.88 42.26
CA LEU A 290 -4.88 -55.67 41.77
C LEU A 290 -4.79 -55.60 40.24
N GLU A 291 -3.63 -55.95 39.66
CA GLU A 291 -3.46 -56.02 38.22
C GLU A 291 -4.36 -57.10 37.59
N ALA A 292 -4.53 -58.26 38.24
CA ALA A 292 -5.46 -59.30 37.82
C ALA A 292 -6.93 -58.83 37.92
N LEU A 293 -7.31 -58.15 39.01
CA LEU A 293 -8.64 -57.57 39.18
C LEU A 293 -8.92 -56.51 38.11
N LYS A 294 -7.95 -55.62 37.87
CA LYS A 294 -8.02 -54.61 36.81
C LYS A 294 -8.22 -55.27 35.44
N ARG A 295 -7.46 -56.33 35.13
CA ARG A 295 -7.64 -57.13 33.91
C ARG A 295 -9.01 -57.80 33.80
N VAL A 296 -9.66 -58.16 34.92
CA VAL A 296 -11.00 -58.76 34.95
C VAL A 296 -12.10 -57.69 34.83
N MET A 297 -11.90 -56.51 35.39
CA MET A 297 -12.85 -55.39 35.34
C MET A 297 -12.78 -54.62 34.01
N GLU A 298 -11.63 -54.60 33.34
CA GLU A 298 -11.51 -54.13 31.96
C GLU A 298 -12.37 -55.01 31.04
N LEU A 299 -13.28 -54.40 30.27
CA LEU A 299 -14.11 -55.15 29.31
C LEU A 299 -13.19 -55.97 28.39
N PRO A 300 -13.46 -57.27 28.19
CA PRO A 300 -12.62 -58.09 27.34
C PRO A 300 -12.62 -57.48 25.94
N VAL A 301 -11.51 -56.87 25.54
CA VAL A 301 -11.30 -56.41 24.17
C VAL A 301 -11.58 -57.61 23.30
N SER A 302 -12.60 -57.54 22.44
CA SER A 302 -13.01 -58.67 21.61
C SER A 302 -11.81 -59.11 20.78
N LYS A 303 -11.09 -60.15 21.22
CA LYS A 303 -10.00 -60.73 20.46
C LYS A 303 -10.64 -61.50 19.31
N LYS A 304 -10.98 -60.78 18.24
CA LYS A 304 -11.30 -61.41 16.95
C LYS A 304 -10.04 -62.16 16.57
N ARG A 305 -10.07 -63.50 16.66
CA ARG A 305 -9.03 -64.33 16.04
C ARG A 305 -8.95 -63.88 14.58
N PRO A 306 -7.80 -63.49 14.04
CA PRO A 306 -7.71 -63.28 12.61
C PRO A 306 -8.10 -64.61 11.94
N LEU A 307 -9.22 -64.58 11.22
CA LEU A 307 -9.71 -65.73 10.48
C LEU A 307 -8.64 -66.14 9.48
N ILE A 308 -7.99 -67.27 9.71
CA ILE A 308 -7.13 -67.90 8.70
C ILE A 308 -8.07 -68.35 7.57
N ARG A 309 -8.08 -67.58 6.47
CA ARG A 309 -8.86 -67.89 5.27
C ARG A 309 -8.29 -69.14 4.62
N ARG A 310 -9.05 -70.24 4.58
CA ARG A 310 -8.68 -71.49 3.89
C ARG A 310 -9.15 -71.55 2.43
N SER A 311 -9.27 -70.39 1.80
CA SER A 311 -9.49 -70.22 0.36
C SER A 311 -9.15 -68.78 0.02
N VAL A 312 -8.62 -68.54 -1.18
CA VAL A 312 -8.43 -67.18 -1.73
C VAL A 312 -9.82 -66.67 -2.14
N PRO A 313 -10.43 -65.72 -1.42
CA PRO A 313 -11.66 -65.11 -1.89
C PRO A 313 -11.26 -64.04 -2.89
N ILE A 314 -11.92 -64.06 -4.04
CA ILE A 314 -11.77 -63.06 -5.10
C ILE A 314 -11.80 -61.66 -4.48
N ILE A 315 -10.71 -60.93 -4.68
CA ILE A 315 -10.52 -59.56 -4.20
C ILE A 315 -11.51 -58.68 -4.96
N ILE A 316 -12.71 -58.48 -4.42
CA ILE A 316 -13.46 -57.26 -4.73
C ILE A 316 -12.68 -56.17 -4.01
N LYS A 317 -11.91 -55.38 -4.76
CA LYS A 317 -11.17 -54.23 -4.25
C LYS A 317 -12.16 -53.28 -3.58
N MET A 318 -12.34 -53.40 -2.27
CA MET A 318 -12.92 -52.31 -1.50
C MET A 318 -11.90 -51.17 -1.58
N LYS A 319 -12.36 -50.06 -2.15
CA LYS A 319 -11.65 -48.79 -2.20
C LYS A 319 -11.09 -48.51 -0.79
N PRO A 320 -9.81 -48.11 -0.65
CA PRO A 320 -9.28 -47.70 0.64
C PRO A 320 -10.18 -46.60 1.23
N PRO A 321 -10.33 -46.52 2.57
CA PRO A 321 -11.05 -45.42 3.18
C PRO A 321 -10.47 -44.12 2.63
N LEU A 322 -11.35 -43.25 2.11
CA LEU A 322 -10.98 -41.93 1.65
C LEU A 322 -10.17 -41.28 2.76
N ARG A 323 -8.91 -40.93 2.47
CA ARG A 323 -8.14 -40.07 3.35
C ARG A 323 -9.01 -38.85 3.62
N LEU A 324 -9.24 -38.56 4.90
CA LEU A 324 -9.98 -37.37 5.31
C LEU A 324 -9.35 -36.17 4.61
N SER A 325 -10.06 -35.62 3.63
CA SER A 325 -9.61 -34.46 2.88
C SER A 325 -9.61 -33.27 3.82
N LYS A 326 -8.45 -32.64 3.98
CA LYS A 326 -8.37 -31.31 4.59
C LYS A 326 -9.22 -30.35 3.74
N PRO A 327 -9.88 -29.35 4.36
CA PRO A 327 -10.62 -28.34 3.60
C PRO A 327 -9.72 -27.70 2.54
N THR A 328 -10.22 -27.58 1.32
CA THR A 328 -9.59 -26.79 0.25
C THR A 328 -9.72 -25.31 0.60
N ASP A 329 -8.78 -24.47 0.18
CA ASP A 329 -8.76 -23.04 0.55
C ASP A 329 -10.04 -22.30 0.12
N GLU A 330 -10.65 -22.70 -0.99
CA GLU A 330 -11.93 -22.15 -1.47
C GLU A 330 -13.11 -22.53 -0.55
N GLU A 331 -13.14 -23.78 -0.07
CA GLU A 331 -14.16 -24.27 0.88
C GLU A 331 -14.04 -23.55 2.22
N LEU A 332 -12.80 -23.25 2.62
CA LEU A 332 -12.50 -22.55 3.86
C LEU A 332 -12.94 -21.08 3.80
N GLN A 333 -12.77 -20.42 2.64
CA GLN A 333 -13.30 -19.08 2.41
C GLN A 333 -14.83 -19.08 2.48
N TYR A 334 -15.50 -19.97 1.75
CA TYR A 334 -16.96 -20.05 1.77
C TYR A 334 -17.51 -20.28 3.18
N LEU A 335 -16.93 -21.24 3.93
CA LEU A 335 -17.33 -21.51 5.31
C LEU A 335 -17.10 -20.32 6.24
N THR A 336 -16.02 -19.55 6.04
CA THR A 336 -15.73 -18.36 6.86
C THR A 336 -16.69 -17.21 6.57
N PHE A 337 -17.15 -17.05 5.33
CA PHE A 337 -17.97 -15.89 4.94
C PHE A 337 -19.48 -16.13 4.97
N PHE A 338 -19.94 -17.37 4.77
CA PHE A 338 -21.35 -17.69 4.57
C PHE A 338 -21.93 -18.69 5.57
N THR A 339 -21.14 -19.15 6.54
CA THR A 339 -21.60 -20.08 7.59
C THR A 339 -21.03 -19.70 8.96
N ASP A 340 -21.63 -20.20 10.04
CA ASP A 340 -21.17 -19.97 11.42
C ASP A 340 -19.95 -20.86 11.81
N TYR A 341 -19.24 -21.42 10.83
CA TYR A 341 -18.11 -22.32 11.08
C TYR A 341 -16.93 -21.58 11.72
N CYS A 342 -16.47 -22.08 12.87
CA CYS A 342 -15.29 -21.54 13.55
C CYS A 342 -14.17 -22.58 13.67
N ARG A 343 -13.00 -22.30 13.07
CA ARG A 343 -11.85 -23.22 13.01
C ARG A 343 -11.32 -23.69 14.38
N VAL A 344 -11.60 -22.93 15.45
CA VAL A 344 -11.09 -23.21 16.80
C VAL A 344 -12.02 -24.14 17.58
N HIS A 345 -13.32 -24.15 17.26
CA HIS A 345 -14.32 -24.87 18.02
C HIS A 345 -14.96 -26.05 17.26
N ASP A 346 -14.95 -26.04 15.92
CA ASP A 346 -15.61 -27.05 15.10
C ASP A 346 -14.65 -27.89 14.27
N ASP A 347 -14.79 -29.22 14.34
CA ASP A 347 -14.13 -30.15 13.43
C ASP A 347 -14.80 -30.12 12.05
N PHE A 348 -14.02 -29.81 11.01
CA PHE A 348 -14.48 -29.70 9.61
C PHE A 348 -15.33 -30.90 9.13
N VAL A 349 -14.92 -32.13 9.46
CA VAL A 349 -15.63 -33.36 9.04
C VAL A 349 -17.00 -33.48 9.70
N THR A 350 -17.08 -33.10 10.98
CA THR A 350 -18.33 -33.11 11.78
C THR A 350 -19.26 -31.98 11.36
N TYR A 351 -18.72 -30.85 10.92
CA TYR A 351 -19.51 -29.73 10.40
C TYR A 351 -20.04 -30.03 9.00
N ARG A 352 -19.23 -30.64 8.12
CA ARG A 352 -19.59 -30.99 6.74
C ARG A 352 -20.75 -32.00 6.64
N SER A 353 -20.83 -32.95 7.57
CA SER A 353 -21.90 -33.96 7.59
C SER A 353 -23.28 -33.39 7.96
N LYS A 354 -23.36 -32.11 8.38
CA LYS A 354 -24.63 -31.40 8.58
C LYS A 354 -25.27 -30.96 7.26
N PHE A 355 -24.52 -30.94 6.16
CA PHE A 355 -25.01 -30.62 4.83
C PHE A 355 -25.38 -31.90 4.07
N PRO A 356 -26.43 -31.88 3.22
CA PRO A 356 -26.77 -33.02 2.36
C PRO A 356 -25.58 -33.48 1.51
N ASP A 357 -25.50 -34.79 1.23
CA ASP A 357 -24.43 -35.38 0.42
C ASP A 357 -24.37 -34.81 -1.01
N ASP A 358 -25.50 -34.30 -1.52
CA ASP A 358 -25.62 -33.67 -2.84
C ASP A 358 -25.21 -32.17 -2.86
N PHE A 359 -24.79 -31.60 -1.72
CA PHE A 359 -24.33 -30.21 -1.65
C PHE A 359 -22.87 -30.13 -2.09
N ASP A 360 -22.62 -29.70 -3.32
CA ASP A 360 -21.28 -29.59 -3.89
C ASP A 360 -20.60 -28.27 -3.47
N LEU A 361 -19.62 -28.37 -2.56
CA LEU A 361 -18.76 -27.26 -2.14
C LEU A 361 -17.59 -27.00 -3.11
N THR A 362 -17.39 -27.86 -4.12
CA THR A 362 -16.26 -27.74 -5.05
C THR A 362 -16.52 -26.84 -6.26
N PHE A 363 -17.70 -26.20 -6.33
CA PHE A 363 -18.08 -25.19 -7.35
C PHE A 363 -17.65 -25.54 -8.78
N LYS A 364 -17.60 -26.82 -9.15
CA LYS A 364 -17.17 -27.24 -10.48
C LYS A 364 -18.26 -26.93 -11.49
N SER A 365 -17.89 -26.15 -12.51
CA SER A 365 -18.73 -25.88 -13.68
C SER A 365 -19.20 -27.18 -14.33
N LYS A 366 -20.50 -27.29 -14.63
CA LYS A 366 -21.19 -28.45 -15.25
C LYS A 366 -20.75 -28.78 -16.70
N GLN A 367 -19.56 -28.40 -17.13
CA GLN A 367 -19.17 -28.42 -18.56
C GLN A 367 -18.14 -29.50 -18.97
N ASP A 368 -17.62 -30.30 -18.03
CA ASP A 368 -16.55 -31.28 -18.33
C ASP A 368 -16.97 -32.76 -18.47
N ASP A 369 -18.26 -33.08 -18.33
CA ASP A 369 -18.74 -34.48 -18.38
C ASP A 369 -18.80 -35.11 -19.80
N ILE A 370 -18.39 -34.39 -20.85
CA ILE A 370 -18.48 -34.88 -22.24
C ILE A 370 -17.13 -35.36 -22.82
N LYS A 371 -15.98 -35.01 -22.22
CA LYS A 371 -14.67 -35.34 -22.81
C LYS A 371 -13.98 -36.60 -22.29
N ASN A 372 -14.40 -37.15 -21.15
CA ASN A 372 -13.71 -38.28 -20.52
C ASN A 372 -14.29 -39.67 -20.85
N LYS A 373 -15.23 -39.76 -21.79
CA LYS A 373 -15.88 -41.04 -22.19
C LYS A 373 -15.25 -41.74 -23.40
N THR A 374 -14.18 -41.18 -23.98
CA THR A 374 -13.68 -41.60 -25.30
C THR A 374 -12.22 -42.11 -25.33
N ILE A 375 -11.55 -42.31 -24.19
CA ILE A 375 -10.11 -42.68 -24.17
C ILE A 375 -9.81 -44.00 -23.41
N LEU A 376 -10.83 -44.79 -23.03
CA LEU A 376 -10.63 -46.02 -22.24
C LEU A 376 -11.07 -47.32 -22.92
N ASN A 377 -11.22 -47.30 -24.24
CA ASN A 377 -11.34 -48.50 -25.08
C ASN A 377 -10.26 -48.43 -26.17
N ASP A 378 -9.01 -48.74 -25.81
CA ASP A 378 -7.98 -49.29 -26.70
C ASP A 378 -6.62 -49.26 -25.99
N THR A 379 -6.29 -50.30 -25.23
CA THR A 379 -4.93 -50.85 -25.07
C THR A 379 -4.96 -52.03 -24.11
N SER A 380 -5.35 -53.19 -24.64
CA SER A 380 -5.10 -54.50 -24.02
C SER A 380 -4.36 -55.38 -25.02
N SER A 381 -3.11 -55.04 -25.32
CA SER A 381 -2.16 -55.92 -26.01
C SER A 381 -0.76 -55.27 -26.02
N ASN A 382 0.05 -55.56 -25.00
CA ASN A 382 1.41 -56.04 -25.19
C ASN A 382 2.07 -56.27 -23.83
N GLN A 383 2.12 -57.55 -23.49
CA GLN A 383 2.95 -58.14 -22.46
C GLN A 383 4.40 -58.17 -22.95
N LYS A 384 5.33 -58.03 -22.00
CA LYS A 384 6.70 -58.58 -22.03
C LYS A 384 7.65 -57.96 -23.05
N GLU A 385 8.56 -57.11 -22.57
CA GLU A 385 10.00 -57.24 -22.77
C GLU A 385 10.76 -56.15 -22.00
N LYS A 386 11.96 -56.50 -21.52
CA LYS A 386 13.00 -55.66 -20.91
C LYS A 386 12.87 -55.31 -19.43
N GLU A 387 13.11 -56.31 -18.59
CA GLU A 387 14.18 -56.17 -17.60
C GLU A 387 15.49 -56.66 -18.23
N LYS A 388 16.58 -55.93 -17.95
CA LYS A 388 18.01 -56.18 -18.20
C LYS A 388 18.65 -55.40 -19.35
N GLU A 389 19.84 -54.92 -19.00
CA GLU A 389 20.76 -53.97 -19.64
C GLU A 389 20.43 -52.51 -19.33
N GLU A 390 21.28 -51.70 -18.74
CA GLU A 390 22.67 -51.76 -18.24
C GLU A 390 22.75 -50.55 -17.27
N GLU A 391 23.40 -50.64 -16.12
CA GLU A 391 24.76 -50.10 -15.92
C GLU A 391 24.96 -48.66 -16.46
N GLU A 392 25.45 -47.80 -15.56
CA GLU A 392 25.95 -46.42 -15.79
C GLU A 392 24.93 -45.27 -15.75
N GLU A 393 24.59 -44.79 -14.54
CA GLU A 393 25.14 -43.54 -13.96
C GLU A 393 24.86 -43.41 -12.45
#